data_AF-A0A371NC96-F1
#
_entry.id   AF-A0A371NC96-F1
#
_cell.length_a   1.000
_cell.length_b   1.000
_cell.length_c   1.000
_cell.angle_alpha   90.00
_cell.angle_beta   90.00
_cell.angle_gamma   90.00
#
_symmetry.space_group_name_H-M   'P 1'
#
loop_
_entity.id
_entity.type
_entity.pdbx_description
1 polymer ?
#
loop_
_entity_poly.entity_id
_entity_poly.type
_entity_poly.pdbx_seq_one_letter_code
_entity_poly.pdbx_strand_id
1 'polypeptide(L)'
;MYLVILKSAVLFISSILVILAALGILRFRDDIERVLYARIHILGIADVACILALLALGEPLLAATYFILVPFVSHAIANAHHYGEGD
;
A
#
# COMPACT_ATOMS: atom_id res chain seq x y z
N MET A 1 -25.31 -8.13 -14.15
CA MET A 1 -24.18 -8.78 -14.84
C MET A 1 -22.95 -7.86 -14.95
N TYR A 2 -23.06 -6.68 -15.58
CA TYR A 2 -21.93 -5.75 -15.75
C TYR A 2 -21.26 -5.29 -14.45
N LEU A 3 -22.03 -4.96 -13.41
CA LEU A 3 -21.47 -4.56 -12.10
C LEU A 3 -20.62 -5.65 -11.44
N VAL A 4 -21.00 -6.92 -11.62
CA VAL A 4 -20.24 -8.05 -11.07
C VAL A 4 -18.91 -8.18 -11.79
N ILE A 5 -18.90 -8.07 -13.12
CA ILE A 5 -17.68 -8.11 -13.94
C ILE A 5 -16.72 -6.98 -13.55
N LEU A 6 -17.23 -5.76 -13.35
CA LEU A 6 -16.41 -4.62 -12.92
C LEU A 6 -15.80 -4.86 -11.54
N LYS A 7 -16.59 -5.32 -10.56
CA LYS A 7 -16.07 -5.64 -9.22
C LYS A 7 -14.98 -6.71 -9.27
N SER A 8 -15.21 -7.79 -10.01
CA SER A 8 -14.23 -8.86 -10.19
C SER A 8 -12.95 -8.37 -10.87
N ALA A 9 -13.06 -7.50 -11.87
CA ALA A 9 -11.90 -6.91 -12.54
C ALA A 9 -11.07 -6.03 -11.59
N VAL A 10 -11.72 -5.18 -10.78
CA VAL A 10 -11.04 -4.36 -9.77
C VAL A 10 -10.31 -5.25 -8.75
N LEU A 11 -10.98 -6.28 -8.22
CA LEU A 11 -10.36 -7.21 -7.26
C LEU A 11 -9.16 -7.97 -7.86
N PHE A 12 -9.28 -8.38 -9.13
CA PHE A 12 -8.19 -9.06 -9.83
C PHE A 12 -6.96 -8.14 -10.00
N ILE A 13 -7.18 -6.89 -10.42
CA ILE A 13 -6.12 -5.89 -10.55
C ILE A 13 -5.51 -5.57 -9.18
N SER A 14 -6.33 -5.37 -8.15
CA SER A 14 -5.85 -5.16 -6.78
C SER A 14 -4.96 -6.32 -6.30
N SER A 15 -5.36 -7.56 -6.57
CA SER A 15 -4.56 -8.74 -6.21
C SER A 15 -3.18 -8.74 -6.90
N ILE A 16 -3.13 -8.38 -8.20
CA ILE A 16 -1.86 -8.29 -8.93
C ILE A 16 -0.98 -7.20 -8.33
N LEU A 17 -1.54 -6.02 -8.04
CA LEU A 17 -0.79 -4.91 -7.46
C LEU A 17 -0.21 -5.26 -6.09
N VAL A 18 -0.96 -5.96 -5.24
CA VAL A 18 -0.45 -6.43 -3.93
C VAL A 18 0.73 -7.39 -4.10
N ILE A 19 0.66 -8.34 -5.03
CA ILE A 19 1.76 -9.27 -5.31
C ILE A 19 2.99 -8.52 -5.84
N LEU A 20 2.79 -7.59 -6.79
CA LEU A 20 3.88 -6.78 -7.34
C LEU A 20 4.52 -5.87 -6.29
N ALA A 21 3.73 -5.29 -5.40
CA ALA A 21 4.24 -4.48 -4.30
C ALA A 21 5.07 -5.32 -3.33
N ALA A 22 4.61 -6.52 -2.95
CA ALA A 22 5.37 -7.44 -2.11
C ALA A 22 6.71 -7.84 -2.75
N LEU A 23 6.70 -8.20 -4.04
CA LEU A 23 7.92 -8.48 -4.79
C LEU A 23 8.85 -7.26 -4.87
N GLY A 24 8.27 -6.06 -5.07
CA GLY A 24 8.98 -4.80 -5.09
C GLY A 24 9.68 -4.50 -3.77
N ILE A 25 9.00 -4.67 -2.64
CA ILE A 25 9.56 -4.47 -1.28
C ILE A 25 10.74 -5.41 -1.04
N LEU A 26 10.60 -6.70 -1.40
CA LEU A 26 11.64 -7.72 -1.21
C LEU A 26 12.84 -7.57 -2.15
N ARG A 27 12.66 -6.90 -3.30
CA ARG A 27 13.72 -6.76 -4.31
C ARG A 27 14.85 -5.83 -3.89
N PHE A 28 14.55 -4.78 -3.13
CA PHE A 28 15.57 -3.81 -2.75
C PHE A 28 16.35 -4.33 -1.54
N ARG A 29 17.68 -4.34 -1.65
CA ARG A 29 18.60 -4.68 -0.56
C ARG A 29 18.92 -3.44 0.27
N ASP A 30 19.34 -3.64 1.52
CA ASP A 30 19.59 -2.55 2.47
C ASP A 30 20.86 -1.72 2.17
N ASP A 31 21.57 -2.03 1.08
CA ASP A 31 22.77 -1.35 0.61
C ASP A 31 22.48 -0.05 -0.18
N ILE A 32 21.21 0.27 -0.43
CA ILE A 32 20.78 1.46 -1.14
C ILE A 32 20.40 2.56 -0.14
N GLU A 33 20.98 3.75 -0.30
CA GLU A 33 20.63 4.92 0.52
C GLU A 33 19.11 5.19 0.44
N ARG A 34 18.45 5.38 1.60
CA ARG A 34 16.99 5.62 1.71
C ARG A 34 16.11 4.48 1.18
N VAL A 35 16.61 3.25 1.16
CA VAL A 35 15.82 2.06 0.79
C VAL A 35 14.49 1.97 1.52
N LEU A 36 14.43 2.37 2.80
CA LEU A 36 13.19 2.34 3.56
C LEU A 36 12.13 3.26 2.95
N TYR A 37 12.50 4.48 2.54
CA TYR A 37 11.56 5.41 1.89
C TYR A 37 11.03 4.83 0.58
N ALA A 38 11.88 4.14 -0.19
CA ALA A 38 11.45 3.45 -1.41
C ALA A 38 10.48 2.30 -1.09
N ARG A 39 10.76 1.50 -0.05
CA ARG A 39 9.86 0.42 0.41
C ARG A 39 8.51 0.97 0.91
N ILE A 40 8.51 2.07 1.65
CA ILE A 40 7.27 2.76 2.10
C ILE A 40 6.48 3.26 0.89
N HIS A 41 7.14 3.82 -0.13
CA HIS A 41 6.46 4.24 -1.35
C HIS A 41 5.80 3.06 -2.10
N ILE A 42 6.49 1.92 -2.19
CA ILE A 42 5.95 0.69 -2.80
C ILE A 42 4.83 0.10 -1.93
N LEU A 43 4.95 0.14 -0.60
CA LEU A 43 3.91 -0.28 0.32
C LEU A 43 2.61 0.52 0.10
N GLY A 44 2.74 1.83 -0.18
CA GLY A 44 1.60 2.67 -0.56
C GLY A 44 0.83 2.16 -1.79
N ILE A 45 1.48 1.46 -2.73
CA ILE A 45 0.78 0.80 -3.86
C ILE A 45 -0.11 -0.34 -3.37
N ALA A 46 0.37 -1.15 -2.43
CA ALA A 46 -0.43 -2.22 -1.81
C ALA A 46 -1.60 -1.63 -1.02
N ASP A 47 -1.38 -0.55 -0.28
CA ASP A 47 -2.43 0.15 0.48
C ASP A 47 -3.55 0.66 -0.44
N VAL A 48 -3.19 1.34 -1.54
CA VAL A 48 -4.17 1.81 -2.54
C VAL A 48 -4.91 0.65 -3.19
N ALA A 49 -4.21 -0.45 -3.53
CA ALA A 49 -4.84 -1.65 -4.08
C ALA A 49 -5.89 -2.25 -3.12
N CYS A 50 -5.58 -2.30 -1.82
CA CYS A 50 -6.51 -2.74 -0.78
C CYS A 50 -7.70 -1.79 -0.61
N ILE A 51 -7.48 -0.46 -0.64
CA ILE A 51 -8.56 0.54 -0.60
C ILE A 51 -9.52 0.35 -1.78
N LEU A 52 -9.01 0.14 -2.99
CA LEU A 52 -9.82 -0.14 -4.17
C LEU A 52 -10.60 -1.46 -4.03
N ALA A 53 -9.99 -2.48 -3.44
CA ALA A 53 -10.66 -3.76 -3.16
C ALA A 53 -11.81 -3.58 -2.16
N LEU A 54 -11.61 -2.82 -1.09
CA LEU A 54 -12.65 -2.50 -0.11
C LEU A 54 -13.83 -1.76 -0.75
N LEU A 55 -13.57 -0.79 -1.64
CA LEU A 55 -14.62 -0.11 -2.39
C LEU A 55 -15.39 -1.07 -3.30
N ALA A 56 -14.70 -1.99 -3.99
CA ALA A 56 -15.36 -3.00 -4.84
C ALA A 56 -16.25 -3.97 -4.02
N LEU A 57 -15.83 -4.30 -2.79
CA LEU A 57 -16.57 -5.14 -1.85
C LEU A 57 -17.77 -4.42 -1.22
N GLY A 58 -17.83 -3.08 -1.31
CA GLY A 58 -18.93 -2.29 -0.76
C GLY A 58 -18.69 -1.79 0.67
N GLU A 59 -17.42 -1.64 1.06
CA GLU A 59 -17.01 -1.18 2.39
C GLU A 59 -16.40 0.25 2.35
N PRO A 60 -17.19 1.29 1.98
CA PRO A 60 -16.65 2.62 1.72
C PRO A 60 -16.14 3.34 2.98
N LEU A 61 -16.74 3.08 4.15
CA LEU A 61 -16.29 3.69 5.41
C LEU A 61 -14.90 3.20 5.80
N LEU A 62 -14.65 1.90 5.65
CA LEU A 62 -13.34 1.30 5.94
C LEU A 62 -12.30 1.75 4.91
N ALA A 63 -12.67 1.79 3.62
CA ALA A 63 -11.81 2.31 2.56
C ALA A 63 -11.38 3.77 2.82
N ALA A 64 -12.33 4.64 3.20
CA ALA A 64 -12.04 6.03 3.53
C ALA A 64 -11.14 6.17 4.77
N THR A 65 -11.38 5.34 5.79
CA THR A 65 -10.55 5.31 7.01
C THR A 65 -9.12 4.92 6.67
N TYR A 66 -8.92 3.86 5.87
CA TYR A 66 -7.60 3.47 5.39
C TYR A 66 -6.94 4.55 4.54
N PHE A 67 -7.68 5.17 3.62
CA PHE A 67 -7.16 6.25 2.78
C PHE A 67 -6.62 7.43 3.60
N ILE A 68 -7.29 7.78 4.69
CA ILE A 68 -6.81 8.82 5.60
C ILE A 68 -5.58 8.33 6.37
N LEU A 69 -5.60 7.12 6.91
CA LEU A 69 -4.55 6.62 7.82
C LEU A 69 -3.23 6.26 7.14
N VAL A 70 -3.25 5.74 5.91
CA VAL A 70 -2.07 5.29 5.15
C VAL A 70 -0.94 6.34 5.09
N PRO A 71 -1.18 7.62 4.75
CA PRO A 71 -0.13 8.62 4.77
C PRO A 71 0.43 8.89 6.17
N PHE A 72 -0.40 8.85 7.22
CA PHE A 72 0.08 9.02 8.60
C PHE A 72 0.96 7.85 9.05
N VAL A 73 0.57 6.62 8.72
CA VAL A 73 1.37 5.42 9.03
C VAL A 73 2.71 5.49 8.30
N SER A 74 2.69 5.81 7.00
CA SER A 74 3.90 5.96 6.18
C SER A 74 4.83 7.03 6.74
N HIS A 75 4.27 8.18 7.14
CA HIS A 75 5.04 9.28 7.74
C HIS A 75 5.61 8.90 9.11
N ALA A 76 4.84 8.23 9.95
CA ALA A 76 5.30 7.78 11.27
C ALA A 76 6.45 6.77 11.17
N ILE A 77 6.37 5.81 10.24
CA ILE A 77 7.45 4.83 9.99
C ILE A 77 8.71 5.54 9.49
N ALA A 78 8.58 6.43 8.50
CA ALA A 78 9.71 7.18 7.96
C ALA A 78 10.37 8.08 9.01
N ASN A 79 9.56 8.76 9.84
CA ASN A 79 10.03 9.61 10.93
C ASN A 79 10.75 8.79 12.02
N ALA A 80 10.19 7.64 12.40
CA ALA A 80 10.80 6.73 13.37
C ALA A 80 12.14 6.18 12.88
N HIS A 81 12.30 5.92 11.59
CA HIS A 81 13.61 5.52 11.05
C HIS A 81 14.61 6.67 11.04
N HIS A 82 14.19 7.85 10.56
CA HIS A 82 15.08 9.01 10.45
C HIS A 82 15.60 9.52 11.81
N TYR A 83 14.76 9.49 12.84
CA TYR A 83 15.11 9.98 14.19
C TYR A 83 15.36 8.86 15.21
N GLY A 84 15.02 7.61 14.90
CA GLY A 84 15.24 6.44 15.77
C GLY A 84 16.58 5.76 15.53
N GLU A 85 17.21 5.97 14.38
CA GLU A 85 18.65 5.78 14.20
C GLU A 85 19.38 6.95 14.88
N GLY A 86 19.35 6.95 16.21
CA GLY A 86 20.10 7.89 17.03
C GLY A 86 21.60 7.61 16.98
N ASP A 87 22.34 8.71 17.11
CA ASP A 87 23.62 8.77 17.82
C ASP A 87 23.65 7.89 19.09
#